data_AF-A0A3S0SBR0-F1
#
_entry.id   AF-A0A3S0SBR0-F1
#
_cell.length_a   1.000
_cell.length_b   1.000
_cell.length_c   1.000
_cell.angle_alpha   90.00
_cell.angle_beta   90.00
_cell.angle_gamma   90.00
#
_symmetry.space_group_name_H-M   'P 1'
#
loop_
_entity.id
_entity.type
_entity.pdbx_description
1 polymer ?
#
loop_
_entity_poly.entity_id
_entity_poly.type
_entity_poly.pdbx_seq_one_letter_code
_entity_poly.pdbx_strand_id
1 'polypeptide(L)'
;MTFSLYCLINDNSEDFPLTLVEKKLSERFSKMEGLQIEYEEDPFDASEKHLRFSWDMWCILVFYEAGQHVIDDSKEIQKMAGTLVPFDISSISRRIRVVFSDDYDLEYTEQMVSMIDFLRKIDGAFVYDPQQNDFVK
;
A
#
# COMPACT_ATOMS: atom_id res chain seq x y z
N MET A 1 13.65 10.01 -3.90
CA MET A 1 13.23 9.65 -2.54
C MET A 1 12.04 8.71 -2.65
N THR A 2 12.23 7.44 -2.34
CA THR A 2 11.19 6.44 -2.46
C THR A 2 10.06 6.75 -1.47
N PHE A 3 8.88 7.05 -2.00
CA PHE A 3 7.67 7.29 -1.23
C PHE A 3 6.97 5.96 -0.95
N SER A 4 6.43 5.78 0.25
CA SER A 4 5.73 4.54 0.61
C SER A 4 4.51 4.83 1.45
N LEU A 5 3.49 3.98 1.34
CA LEU A 5 2.27 4.09 2.12
C LEU A 5 1.93 2.75 2.75
N TYR A 6 1.53 2.79 4.02
CA TYR A 6 1.10 1.61 4.76
C TYR A 6 -0.41 1.66 4.94
N CYS A 7 -1.11 0.80 4.22
CA CYS A 7 -2.53 0.62 4.35
C CYS A 7 -2.79 -0.51 5.35
N LEU A 8 -2.95 -0.16 6.63
CA LEU A 8 -3.25 -1.08 7.72
C LEU A 8 -4.69 -1.57 7.61
N ILE A 9 -4.92 -2.89 7.55
CA ILE A 9 -6.25 -3.48 7.31
C ILE A 9 -6.74 -4.11 8.60
N ASN A 10 -7.86 -3.62 9.14
CA ASN A 10 -8.44 -4.18 10.35
C ASN A 10 -8.79 -5.68 10.16
N ASP A 11 -8.58 -6.50 11.19
CA ASP A 11 -8.84 -7.95 11.17
C ASP A 11 -10.32 -8.29 10.92
N ASN A 12 -11.23 -7.37 11.24
CA ASN A 12 -12.66 -7.53 10.93
C ASN A 12 -13.02 -7.23 9.47
N SER A 13 -12.10 -6.70 8.68
CA SER A 13 -12.31 -6.39 7.26
C SER A 13 -12.16 -7.65 6.41
N GLU A 14 -12.85 -7.68 5.27
CA GLU A 14 -12.72 -8.75 4.29
C GLU A 14 -11.24 -9.00 3.94
N ASP A 15 -10.93 -10.27 3.70
CA ASP A 15 -9.58 -10.63 3.28
C ASP A 15 -9.28 -9.99 1.93
N PHE A 16 -8.09 -9.40 1.81
CA PHE A 16 -7.73 -8.54 0.70
C PHE A 16 -6.49 -9.08 -0.04
N PRO A 17 -6.59 -10.29 -0.64
CA PRO A 17 -5.44 -10.97 -1.24
C PRO A 17 -4.92 -10.19 -2.46
N LEU A 18 -3.65 -10.42 -2.81
CA LEU A 18 -3.01 -9.77 -3.96
C LEU A 18 -3.80 -9.94 -5.26
N THR A 19 -4.45 -11.08 -5.49
CA THR A 19 -5.28 -11.28 -6.69
C THR A 19 -6.50 -10.34 -6.75
N LEU A 20 -7.09 -10.00 -5.60
CA LEU A 20 -8.17 -9.02 -5.52
C LEU A 20 -7.64 -7.59 -5.73
N VAL A 21 -6.47 -7.30 -5.15
CA VAL A 21 -5.76 -6.03 -5.33
C VAL A 21 -5.44 -5.80 -6.81
N GLU A 22 -4.83 -6.80 -7.47
CA GLU A 22 -4.53 -6.81 -8.89
C GLU A 22 -5.79 -6.50 -9.70
N LYS A 23 -6.86 -7.25 -9.50
CA LYS A 23 -8.11 -7.07 -10.25
C LYS A 23 -8.64 -5.64 -10.11
N LYS A 24 -8.79 -5.15 -8.87
CA LYS A 24 -9.36 -3.82 -8.62
C LYS A 24 -8.48 -2.69 -9.16
N LEU A 25 -7.15 -2.81 -9.02
CA LEU A 25 -6.21 -1.82 -9.54
C LEU A 25 -6.11 -1.87 -11.06
N SER A 26 -6.14 -3.06 -11.67
CA SER A 26 -6.19 -3.23 -13.13
C SER A 26 -7.41 -2.53 -13.74
N GLU A 27 -8.59 -2.74 -13.14
CA GLU A 27 -9.82 -2.05 -13.57
C GLU A 27 -9.68 -0.53 -13.42
N ARG A 28 -9.07 -0.07 -12.32
CA ARG A 28 -8.90 1.36 -12.02
C ARG A 28 -7.90 2.05 -12.96
N PHE A 29 -6.81 1.37 -13.29
CA PHE A 29 -5.75 1.85 -14.17
C PHE A 29 -5.99 1.52 -15.65
N SER A 30 -7.04 0.76 -15.99
CA SER A 30 -7.36 0.35 -17.36
C SER A 30 -7.48 1.48 -18.38
N LYS A 31 -7.72 2.72 -17.91
CA LYS A 31 -7.83 3.92 -18.74
C LYS A 31 -6.49 4.63 -18.96
N MET A 32 -5.44 4.22 -18.25
CA MET A 32 -4.10 4.79 -18.35
C MET A 32 -3.31 3.95 -19.36
N GLU A 33 -2.92 4.56 -20.48
CA GLU A 33 -2.12 3.89 -21.50
C GLU A 33 -0.75 3.48 -20.95
N GLY A 34 -0.20 2.38 -21.46
CA GLY A 34 1.16 1.92 -21.13
C GLY A 34 1.29 1.13 -19.83
N LEU A 35 0.19 0.83 -19.13
CA LEU A 35 0.22 0.00 -17.92
C LEU A 35 0.72 -1.42 -18.24
N GLN A 36 1.71 -1.86 -17.46
CA GLN A 36 2.13 -3.26 -17.38
C GLN A 36 1.99 -3.75 -15.93
N ILE A 37 1.60 -5.01 -15.77
CA ILE A 37 1.39 -5.63 -14.46
C ILE A 37 2.18 -6.93 -14.41
N GLU A 38 3.03 -7.06 -13.40
CA GLU A 38 3.88 -8.23 -13.20
C GLU A 38 3.82 -8.71 -11.75
N TYR A 39 3.95 -10.02 -11.57
CA TYR A 39 4.24 -10.62 -10.27
C TYR A 39 5.74 -10.80 -10.16
N GLU A 40 6.34 -10.16 -9.16
CA GLU A 40 7.74 -10.32 -8.83
C GLU A 40 7.88 -11.13 -7.53
N GLU A 41 8.89 -11.97 -7.47
CA GLU A 41 9.28 -12.68 -6.25
C GLU A 41 10.10 -11.75 -5.36
N ASP A 42 9.92 -11.83 -4.04
CA ASP A 42 10.77 -11.09 -3.14
C ASP A 42 12.23 -11.60 -3.28
N PRO A 43 13.23 -10.72 -3.44
CA PRO A 43 14.61 -11.12 -3.67
C PRO A 43 15.25 -11.86 -2.48
N PHE A 44 14.64 -11.79 -1.29
CA PHE A 44 15.08 -12.46 -0.08
C PHE A 44 14.17 -13.62 0.32
N ASP A 45 12.93 -13.68 -0.18
CA ASP A 45 11.99 -14.79 0.02
C ASP A 45 11.17 -15.09 -1.26
N ALA A 46 11.60 -16.10 -2.03
CA ALA A 46 10.91 -16.50 -3.26
C ALA A 46 9.49 -17.05 -3.05
N SER A 47 9.08 -17.32 -1.81
CA SER A 47 7.69 -17.72 -1.50
C SER A 47 6.74 -16.53 -1.38
N GLU A 48 7.29 -15.34 -1.11
CA GLU A 48 6.57 -14.08 -1.08
C GLU A 48 6.58 -13.44 -2.46
N LYS A 49 5.43 -12.90 -2.87
CA LYS A 49 5.25 -12.23 -4.15
C LYS A 49 4.67 -10.86 -3.94
N HIS A 50 5.07 -9.92 -4.77
CA HIS A 50 4.46 -8.59 -4.86
C HIS A 50 4.02 -8.27 -6.27
N LEU A 51 3.09 -7.33 -6.37
CA LEU A 51 2.62 -6.82 -7.65
C LEU A 51 3.46 -5.61 -8.04
N ARG A 52 3.86 -5.56 -9.30
CA ARG A 52 4.48 -4.39 -9.92
C ARG A 52 3.54 -3.84 -10.98
N PHE A 53 3.14 -2.58 -10.81
CA PHE A 53 2.45 -1.79 -11.83
C PHE A 53 3.45 -0.81 -12.43
N SER A 54 3.75 -0.91 -13.72
CA SER A 54 4.75 -0.06 -14.38
C SER A 54 4.17 0.73 -15.55
N TRP A 55 4.75 1.93 -15.73
CA TRP A 55 4.58 2.81 -16.87
C TRP A 55 5.97 3.30 -17.29
N ASP A 56 6.44 2.85 -18.45
CA ASP A 56 7.79 3.12 -18.95
C ASP A 56 8.87 2.86 -17.88
N MET A 57 9.56 3.90 -17.40
CA MET A 57 10.63 3.81 -16.41
C MET A 57 10.15 3.92 -14.96
N TRP A 58 8.86 4.17 -14.72
CA TRP A 58 8.27 4.38 -13.40
C TRP A 58 7.41 3.20 -12.97
N CYS A 59 7.40 2.85 -11.67
CA CYS A 59 6.53 1.81 -11.16
C CYS A 59 6.00 2.05 -9.75
N ILE A 60 4.94 1.30 -9.43
CA ILE A 60 4.37 1.11 -8.10
C ILE A 60 4.54 -0.37 -7.74
N LEU A 61 5.13 -0.63 -6.59
CA LEU A 61 5.22 -1.96 -6.00
C LEU A 61 4.17 -2.08 -4.89
N VAL A 62 3.42 -3.18 -4.89
CA VAL A 62 2.34 -3.44 -3.95
C VAL A 62 2.58 -4.79 -3.28
N PHE A 63 2.80 -4.73 -1.97
CA PHE A 63 3.08 -5.87 -1.12
C PHE A 63 1.87 -6.12 -0.21
N TYR A 64 1.51 -7.38 -0.02
CA TYR A 64 0.56 -7.78 1.02
C TYR A 64 1.35 -8.46 2.13
N GLU A 65 1.36 -7.85 3.31
CA GLU A 65 2.18 -8.28 4.43
C GLU A 65 1.27 -8.68 5.60
N ALA A 66 1.60 -9.79 6.26
CA ALA A 66 0.83 -10.30 7.38
C ALA A 66 1.70 -10.96 8.46
N GLY A 67 1.22 -10.94 9.70
CA GLY A 67 1.84 -11.63 10.84
C GLY A 67 2.54 -10.71 11.83
N GLN A 68 3.46 -11.28 12.62
CA GLN A 68 4.00 -10.60 13.80
C GLN A 68 4.75 -9.29 13.49
N HIS A 69 5.46 -9.23 12.36
CA HIS A 69 6.18 -8.02 11.96
C HIS A 69 5.23 -6.83 11.70
N VAL A 70 4.03 -7.09 11.14
CA VAL A 70 3.00 -6.05 10.94
C VAL A 70 2.42 -5.58 12.27
N ILE A 71 2.22 -6.49 13.22
CA ILE A 71 1.74 -6.16 14.57
C ILE A 71 2.73 -5.26 15.29
N ASP A 72 4.02 -5.60 15.22
CA ASP A 72 5.08 -4.85 15.88
C ASP A 72 5.18 -3.44 15.28
N ASP A 73 5.15 -3.32 13.95
CA ASP A 73 5.09 -2.03 13.26
C ASP A 73 3.83 -1.24 13.63
N SER A 74 2.66 -1.89 13.71
CA SER A 74 1.40 -1.22 14.06
C SER A 74 1.40 -0.66 15.48
N LYS A 75 2.07 -1.33 16.43
CA LYS A 75 2.29 -0.79 17.78
C LYS A 75 3.17 0.45 17.77
N GLU A 76 4.24 0.44 16.97
CA GLU A 76 5.11 1.61 16.85
C GLU A 76 4.37 2.78 16.19
N ILE A 77 3.60 2.53 15.13
CA ILE A 77 2.75 3.55 14.49
C ILE A 77 1.73 4.12 15.49
N GLN A 78 1.06 3.29 16.30
CA GLN A 78 0.14 3.75 17.34
C GLN A 78 0.84 4.68 18.35
N LYS A 79 2.06 4.34 18.78
CA LYS A 79 2.84 5.17 19.70
C LYS A 79 3.23 6.51 19.06
N MET A 80 3.65 6.50 17.81
CA MET A 80 4.10 7.70 17.09
C MET A 80 2.93 8.63 16.74
N ALA A 81 1.80 8.08 16.30
CA ALA A 81 0.60 8.83 15.97
C ALA A 81 -0.16 9.32 17.22
N GLY A 82 0.05 8.67 18.38
CA GLY A 82 -0.54 9.08 19.65
C GLY A 82 -2.07 9.07 19.61
N THR A 83 -2.69 10.23 19.88
CA THR A 83 -4.15 10.41 19.90
C THR A 83 -4.75 10.80 18.54
N LEU A 84 -3.93 10.90 17.49
CA LEU A 84 -4.41 11.23 16.13
C LEU A 84 -5.27 10.12 15.54
N VAL A 85 -5.11 8.88 16.03
CA VAL A 85 -5.92 7.73 15.61
C VAL A 85 -7.06 7.54 16.60
N PRO A 86 -8.34 7.70 16.18
CA PRO A 86 -9.49 7.53 17.07
C PRO A 86 -9.78 6.07 17.46
N PHE A 87 -8.98 5.12 16.97
CA PHE A 87 -9.14 3.69 17.16
C PHE A 87 -7.80 3.04 17.47
N ASP A 88 -7.84 1.89 18.13
CA ASP A 88 -6.65 1.09 18.43
C ASP A 88 -6.21 0.31 17.18
N ILE A 89 -5.05 0.68 16.63
CA ILE A 89 -4.43 -0.04 15.50
C ILE A 89 -3.33 -1.00 15.96
N SER A 90 -3.00 -1.05 17.25
CA SER A 90 -1.85 -1.80 17.77
C SER A 90 -1.96 -3.32 17.64
N SER A 91 -3.17 -3.83 17.35
CA SER A 91 -3.42 -5.25 17.11
C SER A 91 -3.49 -5.61 15.62
N ILE A 92 -3.40 -4.65 14.70
CA ILE A 92 -3.53 -4.94 13.26
C ILE A 92 -2.39 -5.85 12.81
N SER A 93 -2.76 -6.96 12.18
CA SER A 93 -1.83 -8.01 11.76
C SER A 93 -1.64 -8.11 10.25
N ARG A 94 -2.34 -7.28 9.47
CA ARG A 94 -2.36 -7.31 8.00
C ARG A 94 -2.22 -5.89 7.45
N ARG A 95 -1.43 -5.73 6.39
CA ARG A 95 -1.32 -4.45 5.67
C ARG A 95 -1.03 -4.64 4.20
N ILE A 96 -1.41 -3.63 3.41
CA ILE A 96 -0.86 -3.43 2.07
C ILE A 96 0.22 -2.35 2.17
N ARG A 97 1.45 -2.69 1.80
CA ARG A 97 2.53 -1.71 1.66
C ARG A 97 2.64 -1.34 0.19
N VAL A 98 2.56 -0.06 -0.11
CA VAL A 98 2.75 0.47 -1.46
C VAL A 98 4.04 1.27 -1.49
N VAL A 99 4.86 1.06 -2.52
CA VAL A 99 6.12 1.74 -2.72
C VAL A 99 6.12 2.35 -4.12
N PHE A 100 6.40 3.65 -4.21
CA PHE A 100 6.40 4.38 -5.46
C PHE A 100 7.85 4.66 -5.88
N SER A 101 8.13 4.44 -7.16
CA SER A 101 9.36 4.94 -7.77
C SER A 101 9.45 6.47 -7.67
N ASP A 102 10.66 6.98 -7.70
CA ASP A 102 10.91 8.41 -7.76
C ASP A 102 10.29 9.00 -9.04
N ASP A 103 9.50 10.07 -8.87
CA ASP A 103 8.90 10.82 -9.96
C ASP A 103 9.37 12.27 -9.89
N TYR A 104 10.58 12.53 -10.38
CA TYR A 104 11.21 13.85 -10.28
C TYR A 104 10.48 14.93 -11.08
N ASP A 105 9.83 14.53 -12.18
CA ASP A 105 9.13 15.42 -13.12
C ASP A 105 7.62 15.51 -12.85
N LEU A 106 7.13 14.79 -11.82
CA LEU A 106 5.72 14.73 -11.41
C LEU A 106 4.77 14.19 -12.51
N GLU A 107 5.31 13.42 -13.47
CA GLU A 107 4.58 12.88 -14.62
C GLU A 107 3.55 11.81 -14.21
N TYR A 108 3.76 11.17 -13.06
CA TYR A 108 2.95 10.05 -12.57
C TYR A 108 2.06 10.42 -11.37
N THR A 109 1.82 11.72 -11.20
CA THR A 109 0.95 12.25 -10.12
C THR A 109 -0.45 11.65 -10.17
N GLU A 110 -1.03 11.44 -11.36
CA GLU A 110 -2.37 10.86 -11.51
C GLU A 110 -2.44 9.41 -11.01
N GLN A 111 -1.39 8.62 -11.28
CA GLN A 111 -1.23 7.24 -10.86
C GLN A 111 -1.11 7.18 -9.33
N MET A 112 -0.30 8.06 -8.74
CA MET A 112 -0.15 8.19 -7.28
C MET A 112 -1.48 8.54 -6.61
N VAL A 113 -2.18 9.57 -7.09
CA VAL A 113 -3.49 9.98 -6.56
C VAL A 113 -4.51 8.86 -6.69
N SER A 114 -4.55 8.19 -7.84
CA SER A 114 -5.47 7.08 -8.08
C SER A 114 -5.20 5.90 -7.14
N MET A 115 -3.93 5.61 -6.82
CA MET A 115 -3.52 4.59 -5.85
C MET A 115 -3.93 4.98 -4.43
N ILE A 116 -3.65 6.21 -3.99
CA ILE A 116 -4.05 6.70 -2.66
C ILE A 116 -5.57 6.62 -2.48
N ASP A 117 -6.32 7.09 -3.48
CA ASP A 117 -7.78 7.00 -3.48
C ASP A 117 -8.30 5.56 -3.43
N PHE A 118 -7.58 4.61 -4.02
CA PHE A 118 -7.92 3.20 -3.92
C PHE A 118 -7.75 2.68 -2.49
N LEU A 119 -6.59 2.93 -1.87
CA LEU A 119 -6.28 2.48 -0.51
C LEU A 119 -7.30 3.05 0.51
N ARG A 120 -7.66 4.32 0.37
CA ARG A 120 -8.66 4.99 1.24
C ARG A 120 -10.07 4.43 1.12
N LYS A 121 -10.39 3.75 0.02
CA LYS A 121 -11.70 3.13 -0.22
C LYS A 121 -11.76 1.67 0.24
N ILE A 122 -10.68 1.14 0.80
CA ILE A 122 -10.70 -0.18 1.42
C ILE A 122 -11.41 -0.03 2.77
N ASP A 123 -12.54 -0.74 2.92
CA ASP A 123 -13.32 -0.69 4.15
C ASP A 123 -12.49 -1.20 5.33
N GLY A 124 -12.49 -0.44 6.42
CA GLY A 124 -11.73 -0.78 7.63
C GLY A 124 -10.21 -0.61 7.49
N ALA A 125 -9.74 0.03 6.42
CA ALA A 125 -8.33 0.34 6.24
C ALA A 125 -7.94 1.73 6.75
N PHE A 126 -6.70 1.84 7.24
CA PHE A 126 -6.09 3.08 7.67
C PHE A 126 -4.80 3.30 6.88
N VAL A 127 -4.73 4.38 6.11
CA VAL A 127 -3.56 4.69 5.27
C VAL A 127 -2.62 5.61 6.05
N TYR A 128 -1.45 5.08 6.39
CA TYR A 128 -0.39 5.77 7.10
C TYR A 128 0.74 6.14 6.15
N ASP A 129 1.21 7.39 6.27
CA ASP A 129 2.37 7.93 5.57
C ASP A 129 3.56 7.97 6.54
N PRO A 130 4.53 7.04 6.40
CA PRO A 130 5.71 6.99 7.26
C PRO A 130 6.67 8.17 7.07
N GLN A 131 6.63 8.87 5.93
CA GLN A 131 7.47 10.03 5.68
C GLN A 131 6.93 11.28 6.40
N GLN A 132 5.61 11.43 6.48
CA GLN A 132 4.95 12.52 7.21
C GLN A 132 4.64 12.19 8.67
N ASN A 133 4.75 10.91 9.05
CA ASN A 133 4.35 10.41 10.36
C ASN A 133 2.88 10.77 10.69
N ASP A 134 2.01 10.66 9.69
CA ASP A 134 0.58 11.00 9.79
C ASP A 134 -0.28 10.06 8.94
N PHE A 135 -1.59 10.09 9.16
CA PHE A 135 -2.56 9.35 8.36
C PHE A 135 -3.06 10.21 7.20
N VAL A 136 -3.17 9.56 6.04
CA VAL A 136 -3.77 10.18 4.86
C VAL A 136 -5.28 10.33 5.10
N LYS A 137 -5.75 11.57 5.18
CA LYS A 137 -7.15 11.92 5.45
C LYS A 137 -8.02 11.81 4.22
#